data_AF-A0AAD5CF52-F1
#
_entry.id   AF-A0AAD5CF52-F1
#
_cell.length_a   1.000
_cell.length_b   1.000
_cell.length_c   1.000
_cell.angle_alpha   90.00
_cell.angle_beta   90.00
_cell.angle_gamma   90.00
#
_symmetry.space_group_name_H-M   'P 1'
#
loop_
_entity.id
_entity.type
_entity.pdbx_description
1 polymer ?
#
loop_
_entity_poly.entity_id
_entity_poly.type
_entity_poly.pdbx_seq_one_letter_code
_entity_poly.pdbx_strand_id
1 'polypeptide(L)'
;GCYFQEGAQVNMKMEVETAYRKALETVLSWINTEVNKTRTQVFFRTYAPVHFRGGNWRAGGNCHLETLPSLGSTTQSSSNWPQYNIFRDVVSNRSKNQSFDATKLINILNTTSMSSQRKDGHPSLYYLGPKFSPAAAHRQDCSHWCLPGVPDAWNEILYALIIKQAVVSATNTSSTVHSPVL
;
A
#
# COMPACT_ATOMS: atom_id res chain seq x y z
N GLY A 1 7.28 16.80 17.54
CA GLY A 1 6.19 16.88 16.55
C GLY A 1 6.69 16.36 15.22
N CYS A 2 5.80 16.11 14.26
CA CYS A 2 6.20 15.87 12.88
C CYS A 2 6.55 17.22 12.23
N TYR A 3 7.59 17.27 11.40
CA TYR A 3 7.93 18.42 10.58
C TYR A 3 8.22 17.94 9.16
N PHE A 4 7.90 18.78 8.18
CA PHE A 4 8.01 18.43 6.77
C PHE A 4 8.76 19.53 6.04
N GLN A 5 9.66 19.15 5.13
CA GLN A 5 10.45 20.10 4.34
C GLN A 5 9.96 20.11 2.89
N GLU A 6 9.70 21.30 2.37
CA GLU A 6 9.39 21.54 0.95
C GLU A 6 10.46 22.47 0.38
N GLY A 7 11.33 21.93 -0.49
CA GLY A 7 12.51 22.66 -0.98
C GLY A 7 13.44 23.04 0.17
N ALA A 8 13.69 24.33 0.35
CA ALA A 8 14.51 24.86 1.45
C ALA A 8 13.71 25.23 2.71
N GLN A 9 12.39 25.07 2.71
CA GLN A 9 11.51 25.55 3.79
C GLN A 9 11.05 24.39 4.67
N VAL A 10 11.25 24.51 5.99
CA VAL A 10 10.77 23.54 6.98
C VAL A 10 9.43 24.01 7.55
N ASN A 11 8.37 23.25 7.30
CA ASN A 11 7.04 23.50 7.84
C ASN A 11 6.83 22.66 9.11
N MET A 12 6.85 23.36 10.24
CA MET A 12 6.65 22.77 11.58
C MET A 12 5.18 22.52 11.93
N LYS A 13 4.24 23.01 11.11
CA LYS A 13 2.78 22.98 11.38
C LYS A 13 1.98 22.16 10.36
N MET A 14 2.64 21.58 9.36
CA MET A 14 1.94 20.78 8.34
C MET A 14 1.41 19.48 8.96
N GLU A 15 0.12 19.21 8.74
CA GLU A 15 -0.50 17.96 9.15
C GLU A 15 0.03 16.78 8.34
N VAL A 16 0.11 15.61 8.97
CA VAL A 16 0.60 14.38 8.33
C VAL A 16 -0.23 14.02 7.09
N GLU A 17 -1.55 14.25 7.13
CA GLU A 17 -2.45 13.99 6.01
C GLU A 17 -2.18 14.92 4.81
N THR A 18 -1.95 16.21 5.09
CA THR A 18 -1.56 17.19 4.07
C THR A 18 -0.21 16.83 3.45
N ALA A 19 0.77 16.45 4.28
CA ALA A 19 2.08 16.02 3.81
C ALA A 19 1.99 14.76 2.94
N TYR A 20 1.18 13.77 3.36
CA TYR A 20 0.97 12.54 2.61
C TYR A 20 0.28 12.78 1.26
N ARG A 21 -0.73 13.65 1.21
CA ARG A 21 -1.38 14.07 -0.03
C ARG A 21 -0.38 14.70 -1.00
N LYS A 22 0.41 15.67 -0.53
CA LYS A 22 1.46 16.33 -1.33
C LYS A 22 2.47 15.32 -1.86
N ALA A 23 2.95 14.40 -1.02
CA ALA A 23 3.89 13.36 -1.43
C ALA A 23 3.34 12.48 -2.56
N LEU A 24 2.07 12.06 -2.46
CA LEU A 24 1.41 11.28 -3.50
C LEU A 24 1.29 12.06 -4.81
N GLU A 25 0.89 13.34 -4.74
CA GLU A 25 0.77 14.19 -5.93
C GLU A 25 2.13 14.41 -6.61
N THR A 26 3.18 14.64 -5.83
CA THR A 26 4.55 14.78 -6.34
C THR A 26 5.02 13.51 -7.06
N VAL A 27 4.83 12.33 -6.43
CA VAL A 27 5.24 11.05 -7.04
C VAL A 27 4.44 10.75 -8.30
N LEU A 28 3.12 10.98 -8.31
CA LEU A 28 2.30 10.75 -9.51
C LEU A 28 2.66 11.71 -10.64
N SER A 29 2.97 12.97 -10.33
CA SER A 29 3.46 13.93 -11.33
C SER A 29 4.77 13.45 -11.93
N TRP A 30 5.72 13.02 -11.10
CA TRP A 30 7.01 12.49 -11.54
C TRP A 30 6.86 11.22 -12.40
N ILE A 31 5.97 10.30 -12.02
CA ILE A 31 5.67 9.11 -12.84
C ILE A 31 5.18 9.51 -14.23
N ASN A 32 4.33 10.52 -14.32
CA ASN A 32 3.78 10.95 -15.60
C ASN A 32 4.82 11.61 -16.52
N THR A 33 5.80 12.33 -15.97
CA THR A 33 6.78 13.09 -16.76
C THR A 33 8.07 12.32 -17.02
N GLU A 34 8.52 11.51 -16.06
CA GLU A 34 9.86 10.90 -16.12
C GLU A 34 9.86 9.40 -16.44
N VAL A 35 8.76 8.68 -16.14
CA VAL A 35 8.75 7.21 -16.30
C VAL A 35 8.35 6.82 -17.72
N ASN A 36 9.24 6.11 -18.42
CA ASN A 36 8.90 5.48 -19.69
C ASN A 36 8.00 4.25 -19.48
N LYS A 37 6.68 4.47 -19.55
CA LYS A 37 5.66 3.43 -19.36
C LYS A 37 5.63 2.35 -20.45
N THR A 38 6.34 2.53 -21.57
CA THR A 38 6.49 1.46 -22.58
C THR A 38 7.45 0.37 -22.13
N ARG A 39 8.35 0.69 -21.18
CA ARG A 39 9.37 -0.23 -20.65
C ARG A 39 9.19 -0.54 -19.17
N THR A 40 8.41 0.27 -18.46
CA THR A 40 8.28 0.19 -17.00
C THR A 40 6.81 0.04 -16.61
N GLN A 41 6.53 -0.96 -15.77
CA GLN A 41 5.24 -1.08 -15.08
C GLN A 41 5.38 -0.47 -13.69
N VAL A 42 4.42 0.37 -13.30
CA VAL A 42 4.39 1.00 -11.97
C VAL A 42 3.25 0.38 -11.17
N PHE A 43 3.56 -0.06 -9.94
CA PHE A 43 2.59 -0.60 -9.00
C PHE A 43 2.55 0.25 -7.74
N PHE A 44 1.35 0.55 -7.26
CA PHE A 44 1.14 1.18 -5.96
C PHE A 44 0.41 0.20 -5.05
N ARG A 45 1.10 -0.26 -3.99
CA ARG A 45 0.46 -1.05 -2.92
C ARG A 45 -0.29 -0.12 -1.99
N THR A 46 -1.56 -0.41 -1.76
CA THR A 46 -2.39 0.38 -0.85
C THR A 46 -1.94 0.24 0.61
N TYR A 47 -2.55 1.03 1.50
CA TYR A 47 -2.23 1.09 2.93
C TYR A 47 -2.13 -0.29 3.59
N ALA A 48 -1.12 -0.51 4.43
CA ALA A 48 -0.97 -1.71 5.26
C ALA A 48 -1.54 -1.41 6.67
N PRO A 49 -2.64 -2.04 7.09
CA PRO A 49 -3.27 -1.77 8.39
C PRO A 49 -2.38 -2.17 9.57
N VAL A 50 -2.60 -1.48 10.70
CA VAL A 50 -2.02 -1.80 12.01
C VAL A 50 -3.13 -2.31 12.94
N HIS A 51 -2.81 -3.25 13.84
CA HIS A 51 -3.82 -3.93 14.67
C HIS A 51 -3.52 -3.79 16.17
N PHE A 52 -3.58 -2.56 16.70
CA PHE A 52 -3.50 -2.37 18.15
C PHE A 52 -4.88 -2.52 18.82
N ARG A 53 -4.93 -3.29 19.91
CA ARG A 53 -6.09 -3.43 20.80
C ARG A 53 -5.80 -2.85 22.18
N GLY A 54 -6.79 -2.20 22.79
CA GLY A 54 -6.67 -1.64 24.14
C GLY A 54 -5.86 -0.34 24.25
N GLY A 55 -5.52 0.28 23.11
CA GLY A 55 -4.72 1.50 23.04
C GLY A 55 -4.00 1.59 21.70
N ASN A 56 -3.32 2.70 21.44
CA ASN A 56 -2.39 2.80 20.31
C ASN A 56 -0.97 2.36 20.75
N TRP A 57 -0.02 2.43 19.83
CA TRP A 57 1.38 2.05 20.07
C TRP A 57 2.07 2.77 21.24
N ARG A 58 1.58 3.96 21.67
CA ARG A 58 2.09 4.71 22.83
C ARG A 58 1.26 4.54 24.09
N ALA A 59 0.08 3.93 24.00
CA ALA A 59 -0.93 3.91 25.05
C ALA A 59 -1.28 2.47 25.47
N GLY A 60 -0.31 1.56 25.46
CA GLY A 60 -0.50 0.16 25.90
C GLY A 60 -1.23 -0.74 24.90
N GLY A 61 -1.36 -0.31 23.64
CA GLY A 61 -1.92 -1.12 22.58
C GLY A 61 -1.14 -2.42 22.36
N ASN A 62 -1.85 -3.51 22.08
CA ASN A 62 -1.25 -4.84 21.90
C ASN A 62 -1.96 -5.67 20.82
N CYS A 63 -1.32 -6.75 20.37
CA CYS A 63 -1.84 -7.69 19.38
C CYS A 63 -1.47 -9.16 19.65
N HIS A 64 -0.65 -9.47 20.65
CA HIS A 64 -0.18 -10.84 20.95
C HIS A 64 -1.31 -11.86 21.22
N LEU A 65 -2.51 -11.41 21.59
CA LEU A 65 -3.66 -12.28 21.83
C LEU A 65 -4.50 -12.55 20.57
N GLU A 66 -4.21 -11.85 19.47
CA GLU A 66 -4.89 -12.06 18.19
C GLU A 66 -4.18 -13.20 17.46
N THR A 67 -4.71 -14.43 17.56
CA THR A 67 -4.09 -15.63 16.97
C THR A 67 -4.83 -16.19 15.77
N LEU A 68 -5.97 -15.60 15.44
CA LEU A 68 -6.80 -15.97 14.30
C LEU A 68 -7.16 -14.74 13.47
N PRO A 69 -7.29 -14.88 12.14
CA PRO A 69 -7.81 -13.82 11.30
C PRO A 69 -9.25 -13.48 11.68
N SER A 70 -9.71 -12.33 11.23
CA SER A 70 -11.13 -11.96 11.31
C SER A 70 -11.93 -12.82 10.33
N LEU A 71 -12.72 -13.76 10.87
CA LEU A 71 -13.51 -14.73 10.10
C LEU A 71 -14.85 -14.18 9.58
N GLY A 72 -15.24 -12.97 9.97
CA GLY A 72 -16.51 -12.35 9.58
C GLY A 72 -16.37 -11.29 8.49
N SER A 73 -17.51 -10.90 7.89
CA SER A 73 -17.66 -9.69 7.04
C SER A 73 -17.60 -8.41 7.89
N THR A 74 -16.66 -8.33 8.84
CA THR A 74 -16.42 -7.10 9.57
C THR A 74 -15.73 -6.15 8.58
N THR A 75 -16.54 -5.42 7.84
CA THR A 75 -16.10 -4.29 7.03
C THR A 75 -15.61 -3.24 8.01
N GLN A 76 -14.34 -3.32 8.40
CA GLN A 76 -13.69 -2.19 9.02
C GLN A 76 -13.78 -1.08 7.97
N SER A 77 -14.68 -0.12 8.21
CA SER A 77 -15.02 0.88 7.20
C SER A 77 -13.74 1.55 6.72
N SER A 78 -13.59 1.68 5.40
CA SER A 78 -12.44 2.39 4.82
C SER A 78 -12.32 3.82 5.35
N SER A 79 -13.41 4.40 5.88
CA SER A 79 -13.40 5.68 6.60
C SER A 79 -12.40 5.74 7.76
N ASN A 80 -11.99 4.60 8.32
CA ASN A 80 -11.05 4.52 9.43
C ASN A 80 -9.58 4.57 8.99
N TRP A 81 -9.29 4.65 7.69
CA TRP A 81 -7.93 4.69 7.16
C TRP A 81 -7.70 5.98 6.36
N PRO A 82 -7.35 7.09 7.02
CA PRO A 82 -7.13 8.38 6.35
C PRO A 82 -6.16 8.28 5.18
N GLN A 83 -5.08 7.51 5.31
CA GLN A 83 -4.08 7.31 4.27
C GLN A 83 -4.67 6.59 3.03
N TYR A 84 -5.53 5.60 3.23
CA TYR A 84 -6.21 4.92 2.13
C TYR A 84 -7.22 5.84 1.43
N ASN A 85 -7.97 6.64 2.19
CA ASN A 85 -8.92 7.59 1.63
C ASN A 85 -8.23 8.71 0.86
N ILE A 86 -7.16 9.29 1.42
CA ILE A 86 -6.34 10.31 0.74
C ILE A 86 -5.78 9.74 -0.57
N PHE A 87 -5.26 8.51 -0.55
CA PHE A 87 -4.80 7.84 -1.77
C PHE A 87 -5.92 7.72 -2.81
N ARG A 88 -7.08 7.20 -2.41
CA ARG A 88 -8.25 7.10 -3.29
C ARG A 88 -8.67 8.46 -3.84
N ASP A 89 -8.70 9.49 -3.02
CA ASP A 89 -9.08 10.84 -3.43
C ASP A 89 -8.10 11.40 -4.45
N VAL A 90 -6.79 11.26 -4.21
CA VAL A 90 -5.75 11.74 -5.14
C VAL A 90 -5.86 11.02 -6.48
N VAL A 91 -6.02 9.70 -6.49
CA VAL A 91 -6.14 8.92 -7.73
C VAL A 91 -7.45 9.21 -8.47
N SER A 92 -8.59 9.34 -7.75
CA SER A 92 -9.90 9.57 -8.37
C SER A 92 -10.14 11.01 -8.82
N ASN A 93 -9.74 12.02 -8.04
CA ASN A 93 -9.95 13.43 -8.41
C ASN A 93 -9.06 13.88 -9.56
N ARG A 94 -7.85 13.34 -9.67
CA ARG A 94 -6.96 13.67 -10.78
C ARG A 94 -7.47 13.14 -12.11
N SER A 95 -8.20 12.03 -12.11
CA SER A 95 -8.82 11.45 -13.32
C SER A 95 -9.86 12.35 -14.01
N LYS A 96 -10.32 13.44 -13.37
CA LYS A 96 -11.34 14.36 -13.90
C LYS A 96 -10.77 15.55 -14.68
N ASN A 97 -9.49 15.89 -14.51
CA ASN A 97 -8.84 16.93 -15.30
C ASN A 97 -8.21 16.30 -16.54
N GLN A 98 -8.79 16.56 -17.71
CA GLN A 98 -8.60 15.81 -18.98
C GLN A 98 -7.16 15.70 -19.52
N SER A 99 -6.16 16.32 -18.89
CA SER A 99 -4.74 16.19 -19.25
C SER A 99 -3.96 15.15 -18.44
N PHE A 100 -4.51 14.62 -17.34
CA PHE A 100 -3.75 13.77 -16.41
C PHE A 100 -4.63 12.70 -15.74
N ASP A 101 -4.58 11.46 -16.22
CA ASP A 101 -5.35 10.35 -15.66
C ASP A 101 -4.46 9.43 -14.82
N ALA A 102 -4.52 9.58 -13.49
CA ALA A 102 -3.74 8.81 -12.54
C ALA A 102 -4.00 7.29 -12.64
N THR A 103 -5.20 6.87 -13.06
CA THR A 103 -5.53 5.45 -13.23
C THR A 103 -4.80 4.82 -14.41
N LYS A 104 -4.28 5.64 -15.35
CA LYS A 104 -3.40 5.21 -16.45
C LYS A 104 -1.90 5.33 -16.13
N LEU A 105 -1.55 5.78 -14.93
CA LEU A 105 -0.15 5.92 -14.51
C LEU A 105 0.34 4.73 -13.69
N ILE A 106 -0.53 4.17 -12.85
CA ILE A 106 -0.17 3.15 -11.88
C ILE A 106 -1.17 2.00 -11.90
N ASN A 107 -0.66 0.79 -11.69
CA ASN A 107 -1.46 -0.37 -11.34
C ASN A 107 -1.65 -0.41 -9.83
N ILE A 108 -2.90 -0.54 -9.37
CA ILE A 108 -3.20 -0.54 -7.93
C ILE A 108 -3.15 -1.98 -7.41
N LEU A 109 -2.22 -2.25 -6.51
CA LEU A 109 -2.17 -3.47 -5.71
C LEU A 109 -3.00 -3.23 -4.43
N ASN A 110 -4.32 -3.46 -4.53
CA ASN A 110 -5.26 -3.20 -3.45
C ASN A 110 -5.25 -4.34 -2.41
N THR A 111 -4.41 -4.21 -1.40
CA THR A 111 -4.22 -5.23 -0.35
C THR A 111 -4.78 -4.81 1.01
N THR A 112 -5.30 -3.60 1.15
CA THR A 112 -5.68 -3.05 2.46
C THR A 112 -6.80 -3.85 3.13
N SER A 113 -7.86 -4.18 2.38
CA SER A 113 -8.99 -4.93 2.92
C SER A 113 -8.59 -6.33 3.38
N MET A 114 -7.91 -7.12 2.54
CA MET A 114 -7.44 -8.45 2.92
C MET A 114 -6.46 -8.42 4.09
N SER A 115 -5.60 -7.40 4.17
CA SER A 115 -4.63 -7.27 5.25
C SER A 115 -5.30 -6.86 6.57
N SER A 116 -6.40 -6.11 6.51
CA SER A 116 -7.18 -5.72 7.71
C SER A 116 -7.86 -6.90 8.42
N GLN A 117 -8.02 -8.01 7.71
CA GLN A 117 -8.53 -9.24 8.30
C GLN A 117 -7.45 -10.02 9.04
N ARG A 118 -6.18 -9.65 8.88
CA ARG A 118 -5.03 -10.42 9.36
C ARG A 118 -4.42 -9.87 10.63
N LYS A 119 -5.26 -9.58 11.64
CA LYS A 119 -4.79 -9.19 12.98
C LYS A 119 -3.84 -10.19 13.64
N ASP A 120 -3.87 -11.44 13.18
CA ASP A 120 -2.98 -12.56 13.56
C ASP A 120 -1.59 -12.52 12.91
N GLY A 121 -1.37 -11.68 11.89
CA GLY A 121 -0.16 -11.72 11.07
C GLY A 121 1.03 -10.94 11.62
N HIS A 122 0.92 -10.32 12.80
CA HIS A 122 1.94 -9.44 13.36
C HIS A 122 2.92 -10.19 14.28
N PRO A 123 4.22 -9.79 14.33
CA PRO A 123 5.20 -10.40 15.22
C PRO A 123 4.92 -10.10 16.68
N SER A 124 4.25 -8.99 16.99
CA SER A 124 3.83 -8.63 18.34
C SER A 124 5.02 -8.58 19.32
N LEU A 125 5.14 -9.54 20.25
CA LEU A 125 6.25 -9.65 21.20
C LEU A 125 7.52 -10.24 20.57
N TYR A 126 7.39 -10.86 19.40
CA TYR A 126 8.44 -11.66 18.77
C TYR A 126 9.28 -10.89 17.73
N TYR A 127 9.17 -9.55 17.71
CA TYR A 127 9.79 -8.70 16.68
C TYR A 127 11.32 -8.54 16.81
N LEU A 128 11.92 -8.94 17.94
CA LEU A 128 13.37 -8.87 18.16
C LEU A 128 14.12 -10.15 17.71
N GLY A 129 13.38 -11.14 17.21
CA GLY A 129 13.93 -12.42 16.76
C GLY A 129 14.25 -13.40 17.89
N PRO A 130 14.68 -14.64 17.55
CA PRO A 130 14.70 -15.76 18.49
C PRO A 130 15.55 -15.56 19.76
N LYS A 131 16.60 -14.73 19.67
CA LYS A 131 17.54 -14.50 20.78
C LYS A 131 17.01 -13.52 21.83
N PHE A 132 16.16 -12.58 21.41
CA PHE A 132 15.78 -11.41 22.22
C PHE A 132 14.27 -11.31 22.47
N SER A 133 13.50 -12.19 21.88
CA SER A 133 12.06 -12.29 22.10
C SER A 133 11.70 -13.34 23.17
N PRO A 134 10.55 -13.18 23.86
CA PRO A 134 9.57 -12.11 23.71
C PRO A 134 10.07 -10.77 24.30
N ALA A 135 9.73 -9.66 23.63
CA ALA A 135 9.95 -8.32 24.14
C ALA A 135 9.04 -8.02 25.36
N ALA A 136 9.30 -6.91 26.05
CA ALA A 136 8.47 -6.49 27.18
C ALA A 136 7.01 -6.27 26.75
N ALA A 137 6.05 -6.75 27.54
CA ALA A 137 4.62 -6.79 27.16
C ALA A 137 4.01 -5.44 26.73
N HIS A 138 4.54 -4.33 27.26
CA HIS A 138 4.12 -2.97 26.96
C HIS A 138 4.71 -2.39 25.64
N ARG A 139 5.56 -3.16 24.94
CA ARG A 139 6.13 -2.82 23.63
C ARG A 139 5.91 -3.97 22.66
N GLN A 140 4.93 -3.80 21.78
CA GLN A 140 4.59 -4.78 20.76
C GLN A 140 4.66 -4.15 19.38
N ASP A 141 5.10 -4.93 18.41
CA ASP A 141 5.02 -4.55 17.01
C ASP A 141 3.75 -5.11 16.40
N CYS A 142 2.75 -4.24 16.27
CA CYS A 142 1.47 -4.52 15.62
C CYS A 142 1.36 -3.79 14.27
N SER A 143 2.50 -3.49 13.64
CA SER A 143 2.60 -2.72 12.39
C SER A 143 3.37 -3.45 11.29
N HIS A 144 4.40 -4.22 11.64
CA HIS A 144 5.12 -5.09 10.72
C HIS A 144 4.49 -6.49 10.68
N TRP A 145 4.91 -7.32 9.73
CA TRP A 145 4.30 -8.63 9.49
C TRP A 145 5.31 -9.74 9.70
N CYS A 146 4.86 -10.87 10.26
CA CYS A 146 5.64 -12.10 10.27
C CYS A 146 5.93 -12.57 8.85
N LEU A 147 7.06 -13.27 8.69
CA LEU A 147 7.40 -14.05 7.49
C LEU A 147 7.63 -15.51 7.90
N PRO A 148 7.05 -16.49 7.19
CA PRO A 148 6.06 -16.33 6.12
C PRO A 148 4.73 -15.73 6.64
N GLY A 149 3.98 -15.05 5.77
CA GLY A 149 2.75 -14.35 6.18
C GLY A 149 2.10 -13.46 5.13
N VAL A 150 1.47 -12.38 5.60
CA VAL A 150 0.67 -11.44 4.78
C VAL A 150 1.47 -10.85 3.59
N PRO A 151 2.76 -10.49 3.72
CA PRO A 151 3.54 -10.01 2.60
C PRO A 151 3.72 -11.03 1.47
N ASP A 152 3.66 -12.33 1.75
CA ASP A 152 3.76 -13.38 0.73
C ASP A 152 2.54 -13.33 -0.19
N ALA A 153 1.33 -13.19 0.39
CA ALA A 153 0.10 -13.02 -0.38
C ALA A 153 0.11 -11.72 -1.22
N TRP A 154 0.71 -10.63 -0.72
CA TRP A 154 0.88 -9.42 -1.54
C TRP A 154 1.78 -9.67 -2.75
N ASN A 155 2.86 -10.43 -2.55
CA ASN A 155 3.81 -10.78 -3.60
C ASN A 155 3.19 -11.74 -4.62
N GLU A 156 2.34 -12.68 -4.20
CA GLU A 156 1.58 -13.54 -5.12
C GLU A 156 0.65 -12.73 -6.03
N ILE A 157 -0.07 -11.74 -5.48
CA ILE A 157 -0.93 -10.86 -6.28
C ILE A 157 -0.09 -10.00 -7.23
N LEU A 158 1.03 -9.43 -6.74
CA LEU A 158 1.95 -8.67 -7.59
C LEU A 158 2.47 -9.51 -8.75
N TYR A 159 2.92 -10.73 -8.47
CA TYR A 159 3.39 -11.68 -9.46
C TYR A 159 2.32 -11.99 -10.52
N ALA A 160 1.09 -12.25 -10.09
CA ALA A 160 -0.04 -12.47 -11.00
C ALA A 160 -0.32 -11.25 -11.90
N LEU A 161 -0.23 -10.02 -11.36
CA LEU A 161 -0.40 -8.80 -12.14
C LEU A 161 0.71 -8.61 -13.18
N ILE A 162 1.96 -8.89 -12.82
CA ILE A 162 3.11 -8.81 -13.73
C ILE A 162 2.92 -9.79 -14.89
N ILE A 163 2.55 -11.04 -14.62
CA ILE A 163 2.32 -12.06 -15.66
C ILE A 163 1.14 -11.67 -16.55
N LYS A 164 0.02 -11.22 -15.96
CA LYS A 164 -1.15 -10.78 -16.72
C LYS A 164 -0.77 -9.74 -17.78
N GLN A 165 0.07 -8.77 -17.43
CA GLN A 165 0.52 -7.76 -18.37
C GLN A 165 1.43 -8.33 -19.46
N ALA A 166 2.35 -9.25 -19.12
CA ALA A 166 3.22 -9.91 -20.09
C ALA A 166 2.42 -10.67 -21.15
N VAL A 167 1.36 -11.37 -20.73
CA VAL A 167 0.44 -12.07 -21.64
C VAL A 167 -0.30 -11.10 -22.54
N VAL A 168 -0.88 -10.01 -22.00
CA VAL A 168 -1.57 -8.99 -22.80
C VAL A 168 -0.65 -8.35 -23.84
N SER A 169 0.60 -8.04 -23.46
CA SER A 169 1.60 -7.48 -24.37
C SER A 169 1.97 -8.46 -25.50
N ALA A 170 2.09 -9.76 -25.22
CA ALA A 170 2.38 -10.81 -26.20
C ALA A 170 1.21 -11.06 -27.19
N THR A 171 -0.03 -11.00 -26.70
CA THR A 171 -1.23 -11.14 -27.55
C THR A 171 -1.39 -9.95 -28.50
N ASN A 172 -1.15 -8.72 -28.02
CA ASN A 172 -1.22 -7.51 -28.85
C ASN A 172 -0.14 -7.47 -29.96
N THR A 173 1.03 -8.08 -29.72
CA THR A 173 2.09 -8.23 -30.74
C THR A 173 1.72 -9.30 -31.77
N SER A 174 1.02 -10.36 -31.37
CA SER A 174 0.56 -11.39 -32.31
C SER A 174 -0.57 -10.92 -33.23
N SER A 175 -1.41 -9.99 -32.79
CA SER A 175 -2.53 -9.45 -33.60
C SER A 175 -2.15 -8.38 -34.62
N THR A 176 -0.89 -7.91 -34.64
CA THR A 176 -0.40 -6.86 -35.56
C THR A 176 0.37 -7.39 -36.76
N VAL A 177 0.49 -8.70 -36.93
CA VAL A 177 1.03 -9.30 -38.16
C VAL A 177 -0.07 -9.31 -39.23
N HIS A 178 -0.08 -8.26 -40.06
CA HIS A 178 -0.90 -8.21 -41.27
C HIS A 178 -0.66 -9.45 -42.15
N SER A 179 -1.75 -10.11 -42.55
CA SER A 179 -1.75 -11.11 -43.62
C SER A 179 -1.06 -10.53 -44.86
N PRO A 180 -0.18 -11.29 -45.54
CA PRO A 180 0.34 -10.87 -46.82
C PRO A 180 -0.84 -10.78 -47.81
N VAL A 181 -1.01 -9.61 -48.41
CA VAL A 181 -1.91 -9.39 -49.54
C VAL A 181 -1.37 -10.26 -50.68
N LEU A 182 -2.17 -11.23 -51.11
CA LEU A 182 -2.04 -11.91 -52.40
C LEU A 182 -2.59 -11.02 -53.51
#